data_AF-A0A9D8Q7F7-F1
#
_entry.id   AF-A0A9D8Q7F7-F1
#
_cell.length_a   1.000
_cell.length_b   1.000
_cell.length_c   1.000
_cell.angle_alpha   90.00
_cell.angle_beta   90.00
_cell.angle_gamma   90.00
#
_symmetry.space_group_name_H-M   'P 1'
#
loop_
_entity.id
_entity.type
_entity.pdbx_description
1 polymer ?
#
loop_
_entity_poly.entity_id
_entity_poly.type
_entity_poly.pdbx_seq_one_letter_code
_entity_poly.pdbx_strand_id
1 'polypeptide(L)'
;PSPHMPVLALPVMYIILGCLHDGISMIVLTAVIVLPMVKEAGFDLVWFGVYLVIHVEMAQITPPVGFNLFVLQNMSGKDTWTVARAAFPFFILLNVAVLIITTFPQIVLYLPKLAFPD
;
A
#
# COMPACT_ATOMS: atom_id res chain seq x y z
N PRO A 1 26.03 -33.16 1.98
CA PRO A 1 25.69 -31.87 2.63
C PRO A 1 25.42 -32.10 4.12
N SER A 2 26.10 -31.35 5.00
CA SER A 2 26.02 -31.57 6.45
C SER A 2 24.61 -31.27 7.00
N PRO A 3 24.13 -32.01 8.02
CA PRO A 3 22.77 -31.87 8.58
C PRO A 3 22.44 -30.48 9.15
N HIS A 4 23.45 -29.62 9.32
CA HIS A 4 23.35 -28.29 9.93
C HIS A 4 23.13 -27.16 8.91
N MET A 5 23.37 -27.40 7.62
CA MET A 5 23.21 -26.39 6.56
C MET A 5 21.74 -25.94 6.37
N PRO A 6 20.72 -26.83 6.40
CA PRO A 6 19.32 -26.40 6.30
C PRO A 6 18.82 -25.61 7.52
N VAL A 7 19.38 -25.89 8.71
CA VAL A 7 18.95 -25.27 9.99
C VAL A 7 19.39 -23.80 10.11
N LEU A 8 20.41 -23.38 9.35
CA LEU A 8 20.91 -21.98 9.29
C LEU A 8 20.31 -21.16 8.13
N ALA A 9 19.83 -21.80 7.06
CA ALA A 9 19.24 -21.14 5.89
C ALA A 9 17.77 -20.71 6.10
N LEU A 10 17.00 -21.50 6.85
CA LEU A 10 15.58 -21.27 7.14
C LEU A 10 15.28 -19.96 7.90
N PRO A 11 16.13 -19.46 8.82
CA PRO A 11 15.91 -18.15 9.48
C PRO A 11 16.45 -16.91 8.78
N VAL A 12 17.41 -17.04 7.86
CA VAL A 12 17.83 -15.94 6.97
C VAL A 12 16.72 -15.65 5.94
N MET A 13 15.94 -16.67 5.59
CA MET A 13 14.67 -16.53 4.88
C MET A 13 13.56 -15.88 5.76
N TYR A 14 13.53 -16.10 7.08
CA TYR A 14 12.54 -15.48 8.00
C TYR A 14 12.52 -13.94 7.92
N ILE A 15 13.64 -13.27 7.67
CA ILE A 15 13.76 -11.81 7.83
C ILE A 15 13.50 -11.04 6.52
N ILE A 16 13.66 -11.71 5.37
CA ILE A 16 13.48 -11.10 4.05
C ILE A 16 11.98 -11.05 3.68
N LEU A 17 11.19 -12.01 4.17
CA LEU A 17 9.73 -12.13 3.94
C LEU A 17 8.86 -11.37 4.96
N GLY A 18 9.28 -11.23 6.22
CA GLY A 18 8.52 -10.48 7.24
C GLY A 18 8.62 -8.95 7.11
N CYS A 19 9.65 -8.45 6.43
CA CYS A 19 9.91 -7.03 6.13
C CYS A 19 9.30 -6.55 4.79
N LEU A 20 8.50 -7.38 4.14
CA LEU A 20 8.05 -7.23 2.75
C LEU A 20 6.67 -6.56 2.64
N HIS A 21 6.51 -5.39 3.29
CA HIS A 21 5.34 -4.48 3.22
C HIS A 21 4.13 -4.82 4.10
N ASP A 22 4.23 -4.62 5.42
CA ASP A 22 3.04 -4.38 6.23
C ASP A 22 2.50 -2.96 5.95
N GLY A 23 1.36 -2.89 5.25
CA GLY A 23 0.69 -1.63 4.91
C GLY A 23 0.38 -0.79 6.15
N ILE A 24 0.10 -1.44 7.29
CA ILE A 24 -0.20 -0.75 8.55
C ILE A 24 1.07 -0.08 9.10
N SER A 25 2.20 -0.79 9.13
CA SER A 25 3.50 -0.22 9.51
C SER A 25 3.84 1.00 8.65
N MET A 26 3.59 0.96 7.34
CA MET A 26 3.80 2.13 6.46
C MET A 26 2.90 3.31 6.82
N ILE A 27 1.61 3.05 7.07
CA ILE A 27 0.65 4.08 7.46
C ILE A 27 1.10 4.73 8.77
N VAL A 28 1.41 3.94 9.79
CA VAL A 28 1.79 4.44 11.11
C VAL A 28 3.07 5.26 11.03
N LEU A 29 4.12 4.74 10.38
CA LEU A 29 5.39 5.45 10.22
C LEU A 29 5.23 6.76 9.45
N THR A 30 4.49 6.73 8.34
CA THR A 30 4.26 7.93 7.51
C THR A 30 3.41 8.94 8.27
N ALA A 31 2.34 8.50 8.94
CA ALA A 31 1.47 9.36 9.70
C ALA A 31 2.22 10.08 10.82
N VAL A 32 3.07 9.38 11.60
CA VAL A 32 3.84 10.00 12.70
C VAL A 32 4.70 11.17 12.20
N ILE A 33 5.27 11.07 11.00
CA ILE A 33 6.15 12.09 10.43
C ILE A 33 5.35 13.18 9.70
N VAL A 34 4.32 12.79 8.93
CA VAL A 34 3.64 13.67 7.96
C VAL A 34 2.42 14.37 8.54
N LEU A 35 1.74 13.78 9.53
CA LEU A 35 0.60 14.41 10.21
C LEU A 35 0.85 15.84 10.72
N PRO A 36 1.97 16.19 11.37
CA PRO A 36 2.20 17.57 11.79
C PRO A 36 2.22 18.54 10.60
N MET A 37 2.88 18.17 9.51
CA MET A 37 2.94 18.99 8.29
C MET A 37 1.57 19.18 7.64
N VAL A 38 0.75 18.12 7.61
CA VAL A 38 -0.63 18.14 7.09
C VAL A 38 -1.51 19.07 7.92
N LYS A 39 -1.38 19.02 9.25
CA LYS A 39 -2.11 19.90 10.16
C LYS A 39 -1.69 21.37 10.01
N GLU A 40 -0.39 21.64 9.92
CA GLU A 40 0.13 23.00 9.73
C GLU A 40 -0.31 23.61 8.39
N ALA A 41 -0.40 22.79 7.34
CA ALA A 41 -0.89 23.19 6.03
C ALA A 41 -2.44 23.32 5.97
N GLY A 42 -3.16 22.97 7.05
CA GLY A 42 -4.62 23.09 7.13
C GLY A 42 -5.39 22.04 6.35
N PHE A 43 -4.78 20.90 6.01
CA PHE A 43 -5.46 19.81 5.33
C PHE A 43 -6.33 19.00 6.30
N ASP A 44 -7.46 18.50 5.77
CA ASP A 44 -8.34 17.60 6.49
C ASP A 44 -7.67 16.22 6.71
N LEU A 45 -7.73 15.72 7.94
CA LEU A 45 -7.08 14.46 8.33
C LEU A 45 -7.74 13.23 7.71
N VAL A 46 -9.05 13.28 7.45
CA VAL A 46 -9.79 12.20 6.77
C VAL A 46 -9.35 12.14 5.32
N TRP A 47 -9.23 13.29 4.66
CA TRP A 47 -8.69 13.36 3.30
C TRP A 47 -7.27 12.79 3.23
N PHE A 48 -6.41 13.19 4.16
CA PHE A 48 -5.04 12.68 4.23
C PHE A 48 -4.99 11.17 4.49
N GLY A 49 -5.84 10.65 5.38
CA GLY A 49 -5.95 9.22 5.64
C GLY A 49 -6.30 8.43 4.38
N VAL A 50 -7.29 8.87 3.62
CA VAL A 50 -7.69 8.22 2.35
C VAL A 50 -6.57 8.32 1.31
N TYR A 51 -5.93 9.48 1.20
CA TYR A 51 -4.77 9.69 0.33
C TYR A 51 -3.65 8.69 0.63
N LEU A 52 -3.30 8.52 1.91
CA LEU A 52 -2.29 7.55 2.34
C LEU A 52 -2.70 6.10 2.03
N VAL A 53 -3.95 5.72 2.30
CA VAL A 53 -4.45 4.37 2.03
C VAL A 53 -4.32 4.02 0.55
N ILE A 54 -4.70 4.92 -0.36
CA ILE A 54 -4.57 4.67 -1.81
C ILE A 54 -3.10 4.46 -2.21
N HIS A 55 -2.15 5.18 -1.60
CA HIS A 55 -0.73 4.98 -1.86
C HIS A 55 -0.22 3.62 -1.36
N VAL A 56 -0.71 3.17 -0.21
CA VAL A 56 -0.40 1.84 0.32
C VAL A 56 -0.93 0.75 -0.63
N GLU A 57 -2.15 0.89 -1.12
CA GLU A 57 -2.72 -0.05 -2.10
C GLU A 57 -1.91 -0.08 -3.41
N MET A 58 -1.44 1.08 -3.90
CA MET A 58 -0.54 1.14 -5.05
C MET A 58 0.77 0.38 -4.82
N ALA A 59 1.35 0.48 -3.62
CA ALA A 59 2.56 -0.27 -3.27
C ALA A 59 2.32 -1.78 -3.28
N GLN A 60 1.14 -2.24 -2.84
CA GLN A 60 0.80 -3.68 -2.81
C GLN A 60 0.63 -4.32 -4.19
N ILE A 61 0.41 -3.53 -5.24
CA ILE A 61 0.25 -4.02 -6.62
C ILE A 61 1.43 -3.69 -7.54
N THR A 62 2.54 -3.16 -7.01
CA THR A 62 3.72 -2.74 -7.79
C THR A 62 4.89 -3.74 -7.63
N PRO A 63 5.52 -4.23 -8.71
CA PRO A 63 6.71 -5.10 -8.62
C PRO A 63 7.94 -4.36 -8.07
N PRO A 64 8.97 -5.04 -7.52
CA PRO A 64 9.20 -6.49 -7.50
C PRO A 64 8.52 -7.23 -6.34
N VAL A 65 7.99 -6.51 -5.35
CA VAL A 65 7.36 -7.14 -4.19
C VAL A 65 6.14 -6.36 -3.72
N GLY A 66 5.04 -6.60 -4.43
CA GLY A 66 3.70 -6.22 -4.03
C GLY A 66 2.98 -7.43 -3.46
N PHE A 67 2.46 -7.33 -2.23
CA PHE A 67 1.77 -8.43 -1.56
C PHE A 67 0.66 -9.03 -2.43
N ASN A 68 -0.16 -8.17 -3.05
CA ASN A 68 -1.25 -8.61 -3.91
C ASN A 68 -0.73 -9.31 -5.18
N LEU A 69 0.38 -8.84 -5.76
CA LEU A 69 1.00 -9.52 -6.91
C LEU A 69 1.57 -10.88 -6.52
N PHE A 70 2.22 -10.98 -5.36
CA PHE A 70 2.79 -12.24 -4.86
C PHE A 70 1.69 -13.26 -4.60
N VAL A 71 0.59 -12.86 -3.96
CA VAL A 71 -0.57 -13.73 -3.74
C VAL A 71 -1.15 -14.20 -5.08
N LEU A 72 -1.36 -13.29 -6.05
CA LEU A 72 -1.87 -13.64 -7.37
C LEU A 72 -0.92 -14.56 -8.16
N GLN A 73 0.39 -14.37 -8.03
CA GLN A 73 1.39 -15.25 -8.62
C GLN A 73 1.28 -16.67 -8.07
N ASN A 74 1.20 -16.82 -6.74
CA ASN A 74 1.06 -18.12 -6.08
C ASN A 74 -0.25 -18.83 -6.44
N MET A 75 -1.36 -18.09 -6.58
CA MET A 75 -2.66 -18.65 -6.97
C MET A 75 -2.72 -19.03 -8.46
N SER A 76 -2.15 -18.21 -9.34
CA SER A 76 -2.24 -18.40 -10.78
C SER A 76 -1.17 -19.30 -11.37
N GLY A 77 -0.06 -19.52 -10.65
CA GLY A 77 1.11 -20.25 -11.14
C GLY A 77 1.85 -19.55 -12.29
N LYS A 78 1.48 -18.31 -12.62
CA LYS A 78 2.12 -17.50 -13.67
C LYS A 78 3.33 -16.79 -13.09
N ASP A 79 4.23 -16.34 -13.97
CA ASP A 79 5.37 -15.54 -13.56
C ASP A 79 4.93 -14.15 -13.06
N THR A 80 5.77 -13.53 -12.22
CA THR A 80 5.54 -12.22 -11.61
C THR A 80 5.24 -11.14 -12.65
N TRP A 81 5.88 -11.21 -13.82
CA TRP A 81 5.78 -10.19 -14.85
C TRP A 81 4.45 -10.26 -15.60
N THR A 82 3.94 -11.47 -15.84
CA THR A 82 2.60 -11.67 -16.39
C THR A 82 1.52 -11.13 -15.44
N VAL A 83 1.63 -11.41 -14.14
CA VAL A 83 0.69 -10.91 -13.13
C VAL A 83 0.79 -9.38 -12.99
N ALA A 84 2.01 -8.84 -12.98
CA ALA A 84 2.26 -7.40 -12.91
C ALA A 84 1.64 -6.64 -14.08
N ARG A 85 1.81 -7.14 -15.31
CA ARG A 85 1.18 -6.53 -16.49
C ARG A 85 -0.35 -6.56 -16.42
N ALA A 86 -0.92 -7.64 -15.87
CA ALA A 86 -2.37 -7.73 -15.66
C ALA A 86 -2.88 -6.76 -14.59
N ALA A 87 -2.06 -6.46 -13.57
CA ALA A 87 -2.38 -5.50 -12.51
C ALA A 87 -2.12 -4.04 -12.91
N PHE A 88 -1.28 -3.79 -13.91
CA PHE A 88 -0.89 -2.44 -14.34
C PHE A 88 -2.07 -1.50 -14.66
N PRO A 89 -3.17 -1.93 -15.32
CA PRO A 89 -4.33 -1.06 -15.51
C PRO A 89 -4.92 -0.54 -14.19
N PHE A 90 -4.92 -1.35 -13.12
CA PHE A 90 -5.39 -0.94 -11.80
C PHE A 90 -4.47 0.09 -11.15
N PHE A 91 -3.15 -0.06 -11.34
CA PHE A 91 -2.18 0.96 -10.91
C PHE A 91 -2.48 2.33 -11.54
N ILE A 92 -2.80 2.36 -12.83
CA ILE A 92 -3.22 3.59 -13.50
C ILE A 92 -4.51 4.14 -12.89
N LEU A 93 -5.52 3.30 -12.64
CA LEU A 93 -6.77 3.74 -12.02
C LEU A 93 -6.55 4.32 -10.61
N LEU A 94 -5.66 3.75 -9.80
CA LEU A 94 -5.33 4.31 -8.48
C LEU A 94 -4.64 5.67 -8.59
N ASN A 95 -3.74 5.87 -9.57
CA ASN A 95 -3.14 7.18 -9.83
C ASN A 95 -4.18 8.21 -10.28
N VAL A 96 -5.12 7.80 -11.13
CA VAL A 96 -6.24 8.67 -11.53
C VAL A 96 -7.11 9.01 -10.31
N ALA A 97 -7.39 8.04 -9.42
CA ALA A 97 -8.12 8.30 -8.19
C ALA A 97 -7.39 9.32 -7.30
N VAL A 98 -6.06 9.20 -7.14
CA VAL A 98 -5.24 10.19 -6.41
C VAL A 98 -5.38 11.57 -7.03
N LEU A 99 -5.27 11.69 -8.36
CA LEU A 99 -5.42 12.97 -9.05
C LEU A 99 -6.81 13.59 -8.82
N ILE A 100 -7.85 12.76 -8.89
CA ILE A 100 -9.23 13.19 -8.67
C ILE A 100 -9.42 13.70 -7.23
N ILE A 101 -9.04 12.93 -6.21
CA ILE A 101 -9.24 13.34 -4.82
C ILE A 101 -8.37 14.54 -4.43
N THR A 102 -7.22 14.72 -5.09
CA THR A 102 -6.34 15.87 -4.86
C THR A 102 -6.94 17.13 -5.48
N THR A 103 -7.56 17.03 -6.66
CA THR A 103 -8.22 18.16 -7.32
C THR A 103 -9.59 18.48 -6.68
N PHE A 104 -10.31 17.44 -6.25
CA PHE A 104 -11.66 17.51 -5.71
C PHE A 104 -11.75 16.82 -4.34
N PRO A 105 -11.17 17.42 -3.27
CA PRO A 105 -11.14 16.80 -1.94
C PRO A 105 -12.53 16.58 -1.35
N GLN A 106 -13.56 17.29 -1.83
CA GLN A 106 -14.94 17.13 -1.39
C GLN A 106 -15.48 15.71 -1.63
N ILE A 107 -14.96 14.98 -2.63
CA ILE A 107 -15.38 13.60 -2.90
C ILE A 107 -15.11 12.72 -1.69
N VAL A 108 -13.95 12.90 -1.05
CA VAL A 108 -13.58 12.15 0.14
C VAL A 108 -14.39 12.59 1.35
N LEU A 109 -14.64 13.89 1.47
CA LEU A 109 -15.28 14.48 2.65
C LEU A 109 -16.82 14.44 2.61
N TYR A 110 -17.43 14.14 1.47
CA TYR A 110 -18.88 14.16 1.30
C TYR A 110 -19.58 13.20 2.26
N LEU A 111 -19.19 11.92 2.24
CA LEU A 111 -19.80 10.91 3.09
C LEU A 111 -19.51 11.14 4.59
N PRO A 112 -18.27 11.43 5.02
CA PRO A 112 -17.98 11.77 6.41
C PRO A 112 -18.84 12.94 6.92
N LYS A 113 -18.99 14.02 6.14
CA LYS A 113 -19.80 15.18 6.54
C LYS A 113 -21.29 14.86 6.64
N LEU A 114 -21.79 13.92 5.84
CA LEU A 114 -23.18 13.47 5.91
C LEU A 114 -23.42 12.54 7.10
N ALA A 115 -22.47 11.65 7.40
CA ALA A 115 -22.57 10.67 8.48
C ALA A 115 -22.27 11.27 9.86
N PHE A 116 -21.37 12.25 9.91
CA PHE A 116 -20.94 12.97 11.11
C PHE A 116 -21.03 14.48 10.85
N PRO A 117 -22.24 15.04 10.72
CA PRO A 117 -22.41 16.49 10.70
C PRO A 117 -22.06 17.04 12.08
N ASP A 118 -21.08 17.93 12.14
CA ASP A 118 -20.67 18.64 13.37
C ASP A 118 -21.85 19.31 14.08
#